data_AF-A0AAV5P5H4-F1
#
_entry.id   AF-A0AAV5P5H4-F1
#
_cell.length_a   1.000
_cell.length_b   1.000
_cell.length_c   1.000
_cell.angle_alpha   90.00
_cell.angle_beta   90.00
_cell.angle_gamma   90.00
#
_symmetry.space_group_name_H-M   'P 1'
#
loop_
_entity.id
_entity.type
_entity.pdbx_description
1 polymer ?
#
loop_
_entity_poly.entity_id
_entity_poly.type
_entity_poly.pdbx_seq_one_letter_code
_entity_poly.pdbx_strand_id
1 'polypeptide(L)'
;MHPDTVADLVLLLVLAGAGLLLVWCARATASGRIGRNQVAGIRTATTLASDDAWRTAHRAARPLSEAAGWALVAASPVLLVVDDAAGLVVVLVATGLALALTVGGLVVGTRAVRREVGPRR
;
A
#
# COMPACT_ATOMS: atom_id res chain seq x y z
N MET A 1 -4.78 29.80 13.46
CA MET A 1 -3.70 28.99 12.84
C MET A 1 -3.18 28.06 13.90
N HIS A 2 -3.08 26.78 13.59
CA HIS A 2 -2.46 25.81 14.48
C HIS A 2 -0.98 26.20 14.67
N PRO A 3 -0.43 26.14 15.89
CA PRO A 3 0.92 26.61 16.19
C PRO A 3 2.00 25.98 15.29
N ASP A 4 1.73 24.79 14.73
CA ASP A 4 2.64 24.05 13.86
C ASP A 4 2.06 23.78 12.45
N THR A 5 1.42 24.78 11.83
CA THR A 5 0.86 24.66 10.45
C THR A 5 1.86 24.10 9.43
N VAL A 6 3.16 24.37 9.60
CA VAL A 6 4.22 23.80 8.76
C VAL A 6 4.33 22.28 8.93
N ALA A 7 4.25 21.77 10.16
CA ALA A 7 4.28 20.34 10.45
C ALA A 7 3.06 19.62 9.86
N ASP A 8 1.88 20.22 9.97
CA ASP A 8 0.64 19.67 9.39
C ASP A 8 0.73 19.56 7.86
N LEU A 9 1.27 20.60 7.21
CA LEU A 9 1.50 20.60 5.77
C LEU A 9 2.53 19.53 5.36
N VAL A 10 3.62 19.40 6.11
CA VAL A 10 4.63 18.36 5.85
C VAL A 10 4.02 16.98 5.99
N LEU A 11 3.27 16.73 7.08
CA LEU A 11 2.67 15.43 7.33
C LEU A 11 1.59 15.08 6.31
N LEU A 12 0.79 16.06 5.90
CA LEU A 12 -0.17 15.93 4.81
C LEU A 12 0.53 15.50 3.52
N LEU A 13 1.60 16.20 3.12
CA LEU A 13 2.35 15.88 1.90
C LEU A 13 2.98 14.49 1.98
N VAL A 14 3.50 14.08 3.13
CA VAL A 14 4.07 12.75 3.34
C VAL A 14 3.00 11.67 3.23
N LEU A 15 1.85 11.82 3.89
CA LEU A 15 0.75 10.84 3.83
C LEU A 15 0.15 10.74 2.42
N ALA A 16 -0.16 11.87 1.80
CA ALA A 16 -0.69 11.91 0.45
C ALA A 16 0.32 11.34 -0.56
N GLY A 17 1.59 11.74 -0.46
CA GLY A 17 2.67 11.27 -1.32
C GLY A 17 2.90 9.76 -1.18
N ALA A 18 2.99 9.24 0.05
CA ALA A 18 3.13 7.81 0.31
C ALA A 18 1.91 7.03 -0.21
N GLY A 19 0.70 7.54 0.01
CA GLY A 19 -0.53 6.92 -0.47
C GLY A 19 -0.61 6.85 -2.00
N LEU A 20 -0.30 7.95 -2.68
CA LEU A 20 -0.24 7.99 -4.15
C LEU A 20 0.86 7.06 -4.70
N LEU A 21 2.03 7.02 -4.05
CA LEU A 21 3.12 6.13 -4.42
C LEU A 21 2.72 4.65 -4.26
N LEU A 22 1.99 4.30 -3.20
CA LEU A 22 1.46 2.95 -3.00
C LEU A 22 0.45 2.57 -4.09
N VAL A 23 -0.50 3.44 -4.41
CA VAL A 23 -1.48 3.22 -5.49
C VAL A 23 -0.77 3.03 -6.83
N TRP A 24 0.20 3.89 -7.12
CA TRP A 24 1.00 3.81 -8.33
C TRP A 24 1.80 2.51 -8.41
N CYS A 25 2.48 2.10 -7.33
CA CYS A 25 3.22 0.84 -7.24
C CYS A 25 2.30 -0.37 -7.44
N ALA A 26 1.13 -0.38 -6.80
CA ALA A 26 0.15 -1.45 -6.94
C ALA A 26 -0.32 -1.62 -8.39
N ARG A 27 -0.64 -0.50 -9.06
CA ARG A 27 -1.04 -0.49 -10.47
C ARG A 27 0.10 -0.90 -11.39
N ALA A 28 1.29 -0.37 -11.17
CA ALA A 28 2.45 -0.58 -12.03
C ALA A 28 2.98 -2.02 -11.98
N THR A 29 2.97 -2.63 -10.79
CA THR A 29 3.36 -4.04 -10.62
C THR A 29 2.29 -4.98 -11.20
N ALA A 30 1.00 -4.69 -10.99
CA ALA A 30 -0.10 -5.49 -11.52
C ALA A 30 -0.24 -5.41 -13.05
N SER A 31 0.06 -4.25 -13.66
CA SER A 31 0.08 -4.08 -15.12
C SER A 31 1.34 -4.62 -15.79
N GLY A 32 2.36 -4.99 -15.01
CA GLY A 32 3.65 -5.44 -15.52
C GLY A 32 4.61 -4.33 -15.92
N ARG A 33 4.26 -3.04 -15.74
CA ARG A 33 5.19 -1.92 -15.97
C ARG A 33 6.39 -1.99 -15.03
N ILE A 34 6.17 -2.41 -13.79
CA ILE A 34 7.24 -2.78 -12.85
C ILE A 34 7.33 -4.30 -12.85
N GLY A 35 8.39 -4.81 -13.50
CA GLY A 35 8.76 -6.21 -13.47
C GLY A 35 9.35 -6.62 -12.12
N ARG A 36 9.67 -7.90 -12.00
CA ARG A 36 10.29 -8.50 -10.82
C ARG A 36 11.58 -7.78 -10.44
N ASN A 37 11.67 -7.29 -9.21
CA ASN A 37 12.83 -6.56 -8.72
C ASN A 37 12.94 -6.63 -7.18
N GLN A 38 14.03 -6.11 -6.61
CA GLN A 38 14.30 -6.12 -5.17
C GLN A 38 13.94 -4.81 -4.44
N VAL A 39 13.35 -3.83 -5.13
CA VAL A 39 13.10 -2.48 -4.60
C VAL A 39 11.62 -2.24 -4.26
N ALA A 40 10.70 -2.59 -5.16
CA ALA A 40 9.28 -2.25 -5.07
C ALA A 40 8.38 -3.49 -5.14
N GLY A 41 7.23 -3.47 -4.46
CA GLY A 41 6.25 -4.56 -4.48
C GLY A 41 6.50 -5.64 -3.43
N ILE A 42 5.78 -6.76 -3.59
CA ILE A 42 5.83 -7.94 -2.71
C ILE A 42 7.06 -8.78 -3.09
N ARG A 43 8.06 -8.81 -2.20
CA ARG A 43 9.38 -9.41 -2.44
C ARG A 43 9.60 -10.62 -1.55
N THR A 44 8.83 -11.66 -1.81
CA THR A 44 8.97 -12.95 -1.14
C THR A 44 9.61 -13.96 -2.08
N ALA A 45 10.17 -15.05 -1.54
CA ALA A 45 10.68 -16.14 -2.37
C ALA A 45 9.61 -16.65 -3.36
N THR A 46 8.34 -16.66 -2.96
CA THR A 46 7.22 -17.07 -3.83
C THR A 46 6.98 -16.10 -4.98
N THR A 47 6.96 -14.80 -4.73
CA THR A 47 6.70 -13.78 -5.77
C THR A 47 7.91 -13.49 -6.65
N LEU A 48 9.12 -13.76 -6.16
CA LEU A 48 10.36 -13.62 -6.89
C LEU A 48 10.75 -14.88 -7.68
N ALA A 49 9.98 -15.97 -7.58
CA ALA A 49 10.30 -17.23 -8.26
C ALA A 49 10.26 -17.12 -9.80
N SER A 50 9.29 -16.39 -10.33
CA SER A 50 9.11 -16.17 -11.77
C SER A 50 8.33 -14.88 -12.05
N ASP A 51 8.38 -14.41 -13.30
CA ASP A 51 7.63 -13.22 -13.71
C ASP A 51 6.12 -13.47 -13.76
N ASP A 52 5.70 -14.72 -13.96
CA ASP A 52 4.29 -15.14 -13.80
C ASP A 52 3.86 -15.07 -12.34
N ALA A 53 4.66 -15.62 -11.42
CA ALA A 53 4.38 -15.54 -9.98
C ALA A 53 4.32 -14.09 -9.49
N TRP A 54 5.22 -13.23 -9.99
CA TRP A 54 5.19 -11.80 -9.73
C TRP A 54 3.85 -11.19 -10.17
N ARG A 55 3.45 -11.39 -11.42
CA ARG A 55 2.22 -10.81 -11.97
C ARG A 55 0.97 -11.35 -11.27
N THR A 56 0.89 -12.66 -11.02
CA THR A 56 -0.24 -13.28 -10.31
C THR A 56 -0.40 -12.69 -8.91
N ALA A 57 0.68 -12.62 -8.14
CA ALA A 57 0.60 -12.07 -6.79
C ALA A 57 0.18 -10.60 -6.77
N HIS A 58 0.77 -9.77 -7.64
CA HIS A 58 0.49 -8.34 -7.66
C HIS A 58 -0.90 -8.02 -8.22
N ARG A 59 -1.42 -8.78 -9.19
CA ARG A 59 -2.83 -8.64 -9.62
C ARG A 59 -3.80 -8.95 -8.50
N ALA A 60 -3.55 -10.01 -7.73
CA ALA A 60 -4.39 -10.39 -6.61
C ALA A 60 -4.30 -9.41 -5.42
N ALA A 61 -3.10 -8.86 -5.17
CA ALA A 61 -2.85 -7.91 -4.08
C ALA A 61 -3.26 -6.46 -4.41
N ARG A 62 -3.44 -6.13 -5.70
CA ARG A 62 -3.75 -4.78 -6.20
C ARG A 62 -4.88 -4.08 -5.44
N PRO A 63 -6.10 -4.64 -5.29
CA PRO A 63 -7.21 -3.91 -4.67
C PRO A 63 -6.92 -3.51 -3.22
N LEU A 64 -6.28 -4.40 -2.45
CA LEU A 64 -5.90 -4.11 -1.06
C LEU A 64 -4.79 -3.06 -0.99
N SER A 65 -3.82 -3.13 -1.89
CA SER A 65 -2.70 -2.17 -1.94
C SER A 65 -3.17 -0.78 -2.40
N GLU A 66 -4.13 -0.71 -3.34
CA GLU A 66 -4.77 0.56 -3.71
C GLU A 66 -5.60 1.12 -2.56
N ALA A 67 -6.40 0.29 -1.87
CA ALA A 67 -7.17 0.71 -0.71
C ALA A 67 -6.27 1.27 0.41
N ALA A 68 -5.11 0.64 0.66
CA ALA A 68 -4.12 1.12 1.61
C ALA A 68 -3.64 2.54 1.24
N GLY A 69 -3.29 2.75 -0.03
CA GLY A 69 -2.83 4.07 -0.48
C GLY A 69 -3.93 5.13 -0.44
N TRP A 70 -5.16 4.80 -0.84
CA TRP A 70 -6.29 5.72 -0.78
C TRP A 70 -6.71 6.09 0.65
N ALA A 71 -6.57 5.18 1.61
CA ALA A 71 -6.79 5.48 3.02
C ALA A 71 -5.84 6.59 3.52
N LEU A 72 -4.55 6.53 3.16
CA LEU A 72 -3.58 7.56 3.52
C LEU A 72 -3.89 8.91 2.85
N VAL A 73 -4.24 8.89 1.56
CA VAL A 73 -4.61 10.11 0.82
C VAL A 73 -5.84 10.76 1.44
N ALA A 74 -6.88 9.98 1.74
CA ALA A 74 -8.13 10.49 2.32
C ALA A 74 -7.95 11.04 3.75
N ALA A 75 -7.02 10.47 4.53
CA ALA A 75 -6.72 10.95 5.88
C ALA A 75 -5.91 12.26 5.89
N SER A 76 -5.07 12.50 4.88
CA SER A 76 -4.14 13.64 4.85
C SER A 76 -4.78 15.04 5.00
N PRO A 77 -5.89 15.42 4.35
CA PRO A 77 -6.48 16.75 4.51
C PRO A 77 -7.12 16.99 5.87
N VAL A 78 -7.45 15.92 6.62
CA VAL A 78 -8.07 16.02 7.95
C VAL A 78 -7.16 16.74 8.94
N LEU A 79 -5.83 16.64 8.74
CA LEU A 79 -4.83 17.32 9.57
C LEU A 79 -4.97 18.84 9.60
N LEU A 80 -5.58 19.44 8.57
CA LEU A 80 -5.75 20.89 8.50
C LEU A 80 -7.00 21.40 9.24
N VAL A 81 -7.86 20.50 9.72
CA VAL A 81 -9.18 20.86 10.28
C VAL A 81 -9.40 20.38 11.72
N VAL A 82 -8.51 19.55 12.27
CA VAL A 82 -8.61 19.00 13.63
C VAL A 82 -7.48 19.49 14.52
N ASP A 83 -7.63 19.34 15.84
CA ASP A 83 -6.54 19.59 16.79
C ASP A 83 -5.45 18.50 16.77
N ASP A 84 -4.34 18.74 17.46
CA ASP A 84 -3.16 17.85 17.43
C ASP A 84 -3.46 16.43 17.94
N ALA A 85 -4.29 16.31 18.97
CA ALA A 85 -4.62 15.02 19.56
C ALA A 85 -5.47 14.19 18.60
N ALA A 86 -6.50 14.82 18.00
CA ALA A 86 -7.30 14.20 16.96
C ALA A 86 -6.48 13.88 15.69
N GLY A 87 -5.58 14.78 15.30
CA GLY A 87 -4.67 14.58 14.16
C GLY A 87 -3.77 13.36 14.34
N LEU A 88 -3.17 13.20 15.53
CA LEU A 88 -2.38 12.02 15.86
C LEU A 88 -3.19 10.72 15.75
N VAL A 89 -4.42 10.70 16.27
CA VAL A 89 -5.31 9.54 16.17
C VAL A 89 -5.61 9.19 14.71
N VAL A 90 -5.93 10.20 13.89
CA VAL A 90 -6.19 10.01 12.45
C VAL A 90 -4.98 9.38 11.74
N VAL A 91 -3.77 9.87 12.02
CA VAL A 91 -2.53 9.36 11.43
C VAL A 91 -2.30 7.90 11.82
N LEU A 92 -2.45 7.57 13.11
CA LEU A 92 -2.26 6.22 13.62
C LEU A 92 -3.26 5.23 13.02
N VAL A 93 -4.54 5.62 12.94
CA VAL A 93 -5.60 4.79 12.35
C VAL A 93 -5.36 4.57 10.86
N ALA A 94 -5.08 5.64 10.11
CA ALA A 94 -4.84 5.55 8.66
C ALA A 94 -3.61 4.70 8.35
N THR A 95 -2.53 4.88 9.10
CA THR A 95 -1.29 4.11 8.95
C THR A 95 -1.49 2.65 9.34
N GLY A 96 -2.18 2.38 10.45
CA GLY A 96 -2.51 1.03 10.89
C GLY A 96 -3.38 0.28 9.88
N LEU A 97 -4.40 0.95 9.33
CA LEU A 97 -5.24 0.41 8.27
C LEU A 97 -4.44 0.13 6.99
N ALA A 98 -3.61 1.08 6.55
CA ALA A 98 -2.76 0.90 5.37
C ALA A 98 -1.78 -0.27 5.54
N LEU A 99 -1.18 -0.43 6.73
CA LEU A 99 -0.32 -1.55 7.06
C LEU A 99 -1.10 -2.88 7.02
N ALA A 100 -2.26 -2.95 7.67
CA ALA A 100 -3.09 -4.15 7.68
C ALA A 100 -3.51 -4.57 6.26
N LEU A 101 -3.92 -3.61 5.42
CA LEU A 101 -4.27 -3.84 4.02
C LEU A 101 -3.06 -4.30 3.19
N THR A 102 -1.89 -3.71 3.41
CA THR A 102 -0.64 -4.10 2.72
C THR A 102 -0.22 -5.53 3.10
N VAL A 103 -0.30 -5.88 4.39
CA VAL A 103 -0.06 -7.26 4.87
C VAL A 103 -1.12 -8.22 4.31
N GLY A 104 -2.38 -7.80 4.25
CA GLY A 104 -3.44 -8.55 3.58
C GLY A 104 -3.13 -8.80 2.11
N GLY A 105 -2.62 -7.80 1.38
CA GLY A 105 -2.17 -7.91 0.00
C GLY A 105 -1.03 -8.92 -0.16
N LEU A 106 -0.04 -8.91 0.74
CA LEU A 106 1.02 -9.91 0.80
C LEU A 106 0.46 -11.34 0.96
N VAL A 107 -0.47 -11.55 1.90
CA VAL A 107 -1.08 -12.86 2.15
C VAL A 107 -1.92 -13.33 0.96
N VAL A 108 -2.76 -12.46 0.40
CA VAL A 108 -3.61 -12.77 -0.74
C VAL A 108 -2.76 -13.06 -1.98
N GLY A 109 -1.75 -12.24 -2.26
CA GLY A 109 -0.84 -12.41 -3.40
C GLY A 109 -0.05 -13.71 -3.34
N THR A 110 0.54 -14.02 -2.18
CA THR A 110 1.28 -15.28 -2.00
C THR A 110 0.38 -16.52 -2.08
N ARG A 111 -0.84 -16.45 -1.52
CA ARG A 111 -1.84 -17.53 -1.65
C ARG A 111 -2.29 -17.73 -3.10
N ALA A 112 -2.44 -16.66 -3.88
CA ALA A 112 -2.82 -16.76 -5.29
C ALA A 112 -1.78 -17.56 -6.09
N VAL A 113 -0.50 -17.27 -5.93
CA VAL A 113 0.58 -18.03 -6.59
C VAL A 113 0.58 -19.49 -6.16
N ARG A 114 0.42 -19.78 -4.86
CA ARG A 114 0.40 -21.17 -4.35
C ARG A 114 -0.77 -21.99 -4.91
N ARG A 115 -1.91 -21.35 -5.21
CA ARG A 115 -3.06 -22.03 -5.84
C ARG A 115 -2.78 -22.42 -7.29
N GLU A 116 -1.97 -21.64 -8.02
CA GLU A 116 -1.56 -21.97 -9.39
C GLU A 116 -0.52 -23.11 -9.43
N VAL A 117 0.30 -23.24 -8.38
CA VAL A 117 1.34 -24.29 -8.25
C VAL A 117 0.83 -25.56 -7.55
N GLY A 118 -0.37 -25.52 -6.95
CA GLY A 118 -0.97 -26.67 -6.26
C GLY A 118 -1.16 -27.89 -7.17
N PRO A 119 -1.15 -29.12 -6.60
CA PRO A 119 -1.13 -30.35 -7.39
C PRO A 119 -2.31 -30.39 -8.36
N ARG A 120 -2.01 -30.47 -9.65
CA ARG A 120 -3.00 -30.81 -10.68
C ARG A 120 -3.57 -32.18 -10.28
N ARG A 121 -4.81 -32.18 -9.79
CA ARG A 121 -5.59 -33.41 -9.65
C ARG A 121 -5.95 -33.92 -11.03
#